data_AF-A0A7J2PMD1-F1
#
_entry.id   AF-A0A7J2PMD1-F1
#
_cell.length_a   1.000
_cell.length_b   1.000
_cell.length_c   1.000
_cell.angle_alpha   90.00
_cell.angle_beta   90.00
_cell.angle_gamma   90.00
#
_symmetry.space_group_name_H-M   'P 1'
#
loop_
_entity.id
_entity.type
_entity.pdbx_description
1 polymer ?
#
loop_
_entity_poly.entity_id
_entity_poly.type
_entity_poly.pdbx_seq_one_letter_code
_entity_poly.pdbx_strand_id
1 'polypeptide(L)'
;MKKERAILIKNPKLRRIRNGLRTLLRLWLSDIQISLINEQISTDNQEKYGDIQKLLSELHLLEIRSICFCLFCGRSDKDMIFIPKMKQWLCIECNSKRVYFEDLRANFQISNEKLGEFFDKLGSDDGIGLSRRGAKCNGFTASKKILDQMGVIEETQGRFFELSEYYGGYCDCEIIFNAKSRFLEDGK
;
A
#
# COMPACT_ATOMS: atom_id res chain seq x y z
N MET A 1 8.38 19.11 -8.55
CA MET A 1 8.06 19.84 -7.29
C MET A 1 8.94 19.26 -6.18
N LYS A 2 9.58 20.11 -5.35
CA LYS A 2 10.52 19.64 -4.30
C LYS A 2 9.89 19.45 -2.91
N LYS A 3 8.73 20.05 -2.65
CA LYS A 3 8.01 20.00 -1.37
C LYS A 3 6.61 19.41 -1.56
N GLU A 4 6.08 18.82 -0.49
CA GLU A 4 4.68 18.39 -0.45
C GLU A 4 3.75 19.59 -0.68
N ARG A 5 2.62 19.35 -1.34
CA ARG A 5 1.59 20.38 -1.56
C ARG A 5 0.21 19.80 -1.33
N ALA A 6 -0.49 20.34 -0.34
CA ALA A 6 -1.88 20.01 -0.06
C ALA A 6 -2.83 20.95 -0.81
N ILE A 7 -3.92 20.40 -1.34
CA ILE A 7 -5.05 21.17 -1.86
C ILE A 7 -6.23 20.94 -0.92
N LEU A 8 -6.48 21.95 -0.09
CA LEU A 8 -7.55 21.98 0.92
C LEU A 8 -8.67 22.90 0.44
N ILE A 9 -9.83 22.33 0.12
CA ILE A 9 -10.99 23.13 -0.27
C ILE A 9 -11.97 23.14 0.90
N LYS A 10 -12.11 24.27 1.61
CA LYS A 10 -13.06 24.38 2.72
C LYS A 10 -14.51 24.59 2.27
N ASN A 11 -14.70 25.29 1.15
CA ASN A 11 -16.04 25.63 0.65
C ASN A 11 -16.76 24.39 0.07
N PRO A 12 -17.96 24.02 0.57
CA PRO A 12 -18.66 22.82 0.12
C PRO A 12 -19.13 22.90 -1.34
N LYS A 13 -19.45 24.09 -1.87
CA LYS A 13 -19.78 24.25 -3.30
C LYS A 13 -18.57 23.95 -4.18
N LEU A 14 -17.39 24.47 -3.81
CA LEU A 14 -16.15 24.19 -4.53
C LEU A 14 -15.73 22.72 -4.43
N ARG A 15 -15.99 22.05 -3.29
CA ARG A 15 -15.79 20.58 -3.17
C ARG A 15 -16.64 19.80 -4.17
N ARG A 16 -17.91 20.18 -4.34
CA ARG A 16 -18.80 19.55 -5.34
C ARG A 16 -18.25 19.74 -6.76
N ILE A 17 -17.83 20.96 -7.11
CA ILE A 17 -17.23 21.24 -8.42
C ILE A 17 -15.99 20.38 -8.65
N ARG A 18 -15.05 20.36 -7.70
CA ARG A 18 -13.85 19.52 -7.76
C ARG A 18 -14.21 18.05 -7.97
N ASN A 19 -15.15 17.52 -7.19
CA ASN A 19 -15.55 16.12 -7.29
C ASN A 19 -16.17 15.83 -8.67
N GLY A 20 -17.03 16.72 -9.17
CA GLY A 20 -17.58 16.63 -10.52
C GLY A 20 -16.52 16.61 -11.60
N LEU A 21 -15.55 17.54 -11.55
CA LEU A 21 -14.43 17.58 -12.50
C LEU A 21 -13.60 16.30 -12.48
N ARG A 22 -13.29 15.77 -11.28
CA ARG A 22 -12.57 14.49 -11.16
C ARG A 22 -13.36 13.33 -11.75
N THR A 23 -14.67 13.27 -11.53
CA THR A 23 -15.54 12.26 -12.14
C THR A 23 -15.52 12.36 -13.66
N LEU A 24 -15.70 13.56 -14.22
CA LEU A 24 -15.66 13.78 -15.67
C LEU A 24 -14.32 13.35 -16.28
N LEU A 25 -13.21 13.71 -15.66
CA LEU A 25 -11.87 13.31 -16.12
C LEU A 25 -11.71 11.78 -16.10
N ARG A 26 -12.23 11.09 -15.08
CA ARG A 26 -12.15 9.62 -15.00
C ARG A 26 -13.03 8.94 -16.04
N LEU A 27 -14.23 9.45 -16.30
CA LEU A 27 -15.09 8.93 -17.36
C LEU A 27 -14.42 9.10 -18.73
N TRP A 28 -13.86 10.28 -18.99
CA TRP A 28 -13.12 10.55 -20.22
C TRP A 28 -11.90 9.64 -20.39
N LEU A 29 -11.13 9.40 -19.32
CA LEU A 29 -10.02 8.42 -19.35
C LEU A 29 -10.50 7.01 -19.64
N SER A 30 -11.63 6.60 -19.06
CA SER A 30 -12.24 5.29 -19.31
C SER A 30 -12.66 5.13 -20.77
N ASP A 31 -13.23 6.18 -21.39
CA ASP A 31 -13.63 6.16 -22.80
C ASP A 31 -12.40 5.98 -23.71
N ILE A 32 -11.29 6.66 -23.41
CA ILE A 32 -10.03 6.49 -24.14
C ILE A 32 -9.51 5.06 -23.97
N GLN A 33 -9.49 4.51 -22.75
CA GLN A 33 -9.04 3.14 -22.50
C GLN A 33 -9.86 2.13 -23.29
N ILE A 34 -11.19 2.26 -23.28
CA ILE A 34 -12.09 1.38 -24.05
C ILE A 34 -11.82 1.49 -25.55
N SER A 35 -11.63 2.71 -26.08
CA SER A 35 -11.31 2.91 -27.49
C SER A 35 -10.01 2.20 -27.88
N LEU A 36 -8.97 2.34 -27.07
CA LEU A 36 -7.67 1.70 -27.30
C LEU A 36 -7.77 0.18 -27.21
N ILE A 37 -8.50 -0.36 -26.23
CA ILE A 37 -8.72 -1.81 -26.09
C ILE A 37 -9.48 -2.37 -27.29
N ASN A 38 -10.52 -1.69 -27.76
CA ASN A 38 -11.27 -2.10 -28.93
C ASN A 38 -10.39 -2.10 -30.19
N GLU A 39 -9.55 -1.07 -30.35
CA GLU A 39 -8.59 -1.00 -31.44
C GLU A 39 -7.56 -2.14 -31.37
N GLN A 40 -7.08 -2.45 -30.16
CA GLN A 40 -6.16 -3.56 -29.90
C GLN A 40 -6.75 -4.93 -30.27
N ILE A 41 -8.02 -5.17 -29.94
CA ILE A 41 -8.72 -6.43 -30.27
C ILE A 41 -8.92 -6.55 -31.77
N SER A 42 -9.13 -5.43 -32.46
CA SER A 42 -9.43 -5.40 -33.90
C SER A 42 -8.21 -5.43 -34.81
N THR A 43 -6.99 -5.28 -34.28
CA THR A 43 -5.77 -5.17 -35.10
C THR A 43 -5.01 -6.48 -35.17
N ASP A 44 -4.75 -6.94 -36.39
CA ASP A 44 -3.85 -8.08 -36.66
C ASP A 44 -2.37 -7.62 -36.83
N ASN A 45 -2.13 -6.31 -36.86
CA ASN A 45 -0.79 -5.74 -36.94
C ASN A 45 -0.10 -5.74 -35.57
N GLN A 46 0.97 -6.54 -35.44
CA GLN A 46 1.76 -6.68 -34.21
C GLN A 46 2.45 -5.39 -33.75
N GLU A 47 2.94 -4.57 -34.67
CA GLU A 47 3.59 -3.29 -34.33
C GLU A 47 2.56 -2.35 -33.69
N LYS A 48 1.39 -2.22 -34.33
CA LYS A 48 0.27 -1.43 -33.83
C LYS A 48 -0.24 -1.93 -32.47
N TYR A 49 -0.29 -3.25 -32.28
CA TYR A 49 -0.64 -3.84 -30.98
C TYR A 49 0.33 -3.38 -29.87
N GLY A 50 1.64 -3.39 -30.17
CA GLY A 50 2.68 -2.94 -29.24
C GLY A 50 2.54 -1.47 -28.85
N ASP A 51 2.27 -0.61 -29.82
CA ASP A 51 2.03 0.82 -29.57
C ASP A 51 0.81 1.06 -28.69
N ILE A 52 -0.29 0.33 -28.94
CA ILE A 52 -1.50 0.45 -28.11
C ILE A 52 -1.24 -0.02 -26.68
N GLN A 53 -0.51 -1.12 -26.47
CA GLN A 53 -0.11 -1.56 -25.12
C GLN A 53 0.68 -0.48 -24.38
N LYS A 54 1.60 0.17 -25.08
CA LYS A 54 2.40 1.25 -24.52
C LYS A 54 1.52 2.43 -24.11
N LEU A 55 0.60 2.86 -24.97
CA LEU A 55 -0.35 3.93 -24.67
C LEU A 55 -1.25 3.59 -23.47
N LEU A 56 -1.78 2.37 -23.40
CA LEU A 56 -2.57 1.91 -22.26
C LEU A 56 -1.77 1.95 -20.95
N SER A 57 -0.51 1.52 -20.99
CA SER A 57 0.40 1.55 -19.85
C SER A 57 0.69 2.98 -19.40
N GLU A 58 0.98 3.89 -20.35
CA GLU A 58 1.21 5.30 -20.07
C GLU A 58 -0.04 5.97 -19.47
N LEU A 59 -1.22 5.68 -20.02
CA LEU A 59 -2.49 6.20 -19.56
C LEU A 59 -2.80 5.73 -18.13
N HIS A 60 -2.56 4.45 -17.83
CA HIS A 60 -2.69 3.92 -16.48
C HIS A 60 -1.73 4.62 -15.50
N LEU A 61 -0.47 4.82 -15.88
CA LEU A 61 0.51 5.54 -15.06
C LEU A 61 0.11 7.00 -14.80
N LEU A 62 -0.47 7.67 -15.80
CA LEU A 62 -0.99 9.04 -15.64
C LEU A 62 -2.20 9.06 -14.69
N GLU A 63 -3.11 8.10 -14.83
CA GLU A 63 -4.29 7.95 -13.98
C GLU A 63 -3.89 7.75 -12.51
N ILE A 64 -3.04 6.76 -12.20
CA ILE A 64 -2.62 6.47 -10.81
C ILE A 64 -1.79 7.60 -10.17
N ARG A 65 -1.12 8.42 -11.00
CA ARG A 65 -0.35 9.59 -10.54
C ARG A 65 -1.19 10.87 -10.53
N SER A 66 -2.43 10.83 -10.97
CA SER A 66 -3.30 12.01 -11.07
C SER A 66 -3.88 12.40 -9.71
N ILE A 67 -4.38 13.63 -9.63
CA ILE A 67 -5.13 14.12 -8.46
C ILE A 67 -6.58 13.57 -8.42
N CYS A 68 -6.98 12.77 -9.40
CA CYS A 68 -8.38 12.39 -9.60
C CYS A 68 -8.87 11.37 -8.57
N PHE A 69 -7.99 10.56 -7.98
CA PHE A 69 -8.32 9.66 -6.89
C PHE A 69 -7.07 9.33 -6.06
N CYS A 70 -7.29 8.77 -4.88
CA CYS A 70 -6.20 8.32 -4.03
C CYS A 70 -5.87 6.87 -4.33
N LEU A 71 -4.62 6.58 -4.68
CA LEU A 71 -4.16 5.22 -4.99
C LEU A 71 -4.40 4.22 -3.84
N PHE A 72 -4.34 4.66 -2.58
CA PHE A 72 -4.50 3.78 -1.42
C PHE A 72 -5.95 3.43 -1.08
N CYS A 73 -6.90 4.36 -1.25
CA CYS A 73 -8.29 4.13 -0.82
C CYS A 73 -9.32 4.25 -1.95
N GLY A 74 -8.90 4.50 -3.19
CA GLY A 74 -9.76 4.65 -4.36
C GLY A 74 -10.65 5.90 -4.37
N ARG A 75 -10.71 6.65 -3.26
CA ARG A 75 -11.61 7.81 -3.12
C ARG A 75 -11.15 9.00 -3.94
N SER A 76 -12.09 9.64 -4.63
CA SER A 76 -11.90 10.84 -5.46
C SER A 76 -12.47 12.11 -4.83
N ASP A 77 -13.23 11.99 -3.74
CA ASP A 77 -13.98 13.07 -3.08
C ASP A 77 -13.19 13.74 -1.95
N LYS A 78 -11.94 13.31 -1.71
CA LYS A 78 -11.10 13.78 -0.61
C LYS A 78 -10.14 14.90 -1.01
N ASP A 79 -9.71 15.66 0.00
CA ASP A 79 -8.59 16.59 -0.14
C ASP A 79 -7.30 15.79 -0.37
N MET A 80 -6.45 16.29 -1.28
CA MET A 80 -5.29 15.56 -1.76
C MET A 80 -3.99 16.31 -1.45
N ILE A 81 -2.91 15.55 -1.30
CA ILE A 81 -1.55 16.03 -1.11
C ILE A 81 -0.63 15.35 -2.12
N PHE A 82 0.21 16.15 -2.77
CA PHE A 82 1.24 15.64 -3.67
C PHE A 82 2.48 15.26 -2.89
N ILE A 83 2.96 14.03 -3.08
CA ILE A 83 4.15 13.47 -2.43
C ILE A 83 5.30 13.42 -3.43
N PRO A 84 6.32 14.31 -3.31
CA PRO A 84 7.42 14.40 -4.28
C PRO A 84 8.22 13.12 -4.45
N LYS A 85 8.49 12.40 -3.34
CA LYS A 85 9.26 11.14 -3.35
C LYS A 85 8.59 10.08 -4.23
N MET A 86 7.26 10.01 -4.19
CA MET A 86 6.47 9.04 -4.96
C MET A 86 6.01 9.58 -6.33
N LYS A 87 6.10 10.90 -6.56
CA LYS A 87 5.51 11.60 -7.70
C LYS A 87 4.01 11.30 -7.89
N GLN A 88 3.27 11.25 -6.79
CA GLN A 88 1.87 10.83 -6.75
C GLN A 88 1.02 11.73 -5.85
N TRP A 89 -0.30 11.73 -6.08
CA TRP A 89 -1.28 12.35 -5.19
C TRP A 89 -1.93 11.31 -4.30
N LEU A 90 -1.98 11.60 -2.99
CA LEU A 90 -2.70 10.79 -2.01
C LEU A 90 -3.76 11.65 -1.34
N CYS A 91 -4.82 11.02 -0.82
CA CYS A 91 -5.69 11.76 0.09
C CYS A 91 -4.93 12.06 1.39
N ILE A 92 -5.27 13.16 2.04
CA ILE A 92 -4.59 13.60 3.26
C ILE A 92 -4.63 12.53 4.34
N GLU A 93 -5.77 11.86 4.52
CA GLU A 93 -5.93 10.78 5.50
C GLU A 93 -4.93 9.63 5.25
N CYS A 94 -4.80 9.16 4.00
CA CYS A 94 -3.84 8.11 3.65
C CYS A 94 -2.40 8.58 3.79
N ASN A 95 -2.09 9.84 3.45
CA ASN A 95 -0.75 10.38 3.67
C ASN A 95 -0.42 10.51 5.16
N SER A 96 -1.36 10.94 6.00
CA SER A 96 -1.16 11.02 7.45
C SER A 96 -0.85 9.64 8.02
N LYS A 97 -1.57 8.60 7.60
CA LYS A 97 -1.23 7.21 7.97
C LYS A 97 0.18 6.84 7.50
N ARG A 98 0.52 7.09 6.23
CA ARG A 98 1.87 6.82 5.70
C ARG A 98 2.97 7.49 6.55
N VAL A 99 2.83 8.78 6.85
CA VAL A 99 3.81 9.53 7.65
C VAL A 99 3.90 8.96 9.07
N TYR A 100 2.77 8.63 9.68
CA TYR A 100 2.74 7.98 10.99
C TYR A 100 3.50 6.65 10.99
N PHE A 101 3.26 5.78 10.02
CA PHE A 101 3.96 4.49 9.93
C PHE A 101 5.44 4.63 9.54
N GLU A 102 5.81 5.66 8.78
CA GLU A 102 7.22 6.00 8.55
C GLU A 102 7.94 6.38 9.84
N ASP A 103 7.29 7.17 10.69
CA ASP A 103 7.84 7.55 12.01
C ASP A 103 7.87 6.36 12.98
N LEU A 104 6.78 5.58 13.05
CA LEU A 104 6.69 4.36 13.86
C LEU A 104 7.83 3.40 13.51
N ARG A 105 8.11 3.26 12.21
CA ARG A 105 9.21 2.45 11.70
C ARG A 105 10.59 3.04 12.04
N ALA A 106 10.78 4.34 11.85
CA ALA A 106 12.06 4.99 12.17
C ALA A 106 12.44 4.82 13.66
N ASN A 107 11.43 4.69 14.52
CA ASN A 107 11.57 4.44 15.95
C ASN A 107 11.42 2.96 16.33
N PHE A 108 11.45 2.03 15.38
CA PHE A 108 11.32 0.60 15.64
C PHE A 108 12.67 -0.02 16.02
N GLN A 109 12.76 -0.54 17.25
CA GLN A 109 14.03 -0.93 17.88
C GLN A 109 14.29 -2.45 17.85
N ILE A 110 13.93 -3.14 16.76
CA ILE A 110 14.33 -4.53 16.53
C ILE A 110 15.24 -4.57 15.30
N SER A 111 16.44 -5.15 15.46
CA SER A 111 17.37 -5.30 14.34
C SER A 111 16.86 -6.32 13.32
N ASN A 112 17.35 -6.23 12.08
CA ASN A 112 16.97 -7.18 11.03
C ASN A 112 17.37 -8.62 11.37
N GLU A 113 18.48 -8.82 12.08
CA GLU A 113 18.91 -10.15 12.53
C GLU A 113 17.90 -10.74 13.51
N LYS A 114 17.46 -9.94 14.50
CA LYS A 114 16.43 -10.35 15.44
C LYS A 114 15.09 -10.58 14.75
N LEU A 115 14.70 -9.75 13.78
CA LEU A 115 13.49 -9.99 12.98
C LEU A 115 13.60 -11.29 12.18
N GLY A 116 14.76 -11.59 11.60
CA GLY A 116 15.03 -12.86 10.94
C GLY A 116 14.82 -14.04 11.87
N GLU A 117 15.44 -14.01 13.05
CA GLU A 117 15.27 -15.03 14.08
C GLU A 117 13.81 -15.19 14.50
N PHE A 118 13.09 -14.07 14.68
CA PHE A 118 11.67 -14.07 15.00
C PHE A 118 10.85 -14.78 13.92
N PHE A 119 11.04 -14.43 12.64
CA PHE A 119 10.27 -15.01 11.54
C PHE A 119 10.60 -16.49 11.31
N ASP A 120 11.85 -16.90 11.54
CA ASP A 120 12.27 -18.30 11.44
C ASP A 120 11.62 -19.13 12.56
N LYS A 121 11.60 -18.61 13.79
CA LYS A 121 10.87 -19.20 14.92
C LYS A 121 9.36 -19.23 14.69
N LEU A 122 8.78 -18.16 14.15
CA LEU A 122 7.34 -18.10 13.90
C LEU A 122 6.92 -19.12 12.84
N GLY A 123 7.75 -19.35 11.82
CA GLY A 123 7.50 -20.33 10.77
C GLY A 123 7.81 -21.79 11.14
N SER A 124 8.49 -22.03 12.27
CA SER A 124 8.86 -23.38 12.71
C SER A 124 7.71 -24.09 13.43
N ASP A 125 7.95 -25.35 13.82
CA ASP A 125 7.02 -26.14 14.63
C ASP A 125 6.77 -25.52 16.03
N ASP A 126 7.70 -24.70 16.53
CA ASP A 126 7.56 -23.98 17.81
C ASP A 126 6.65 -22.74 17.70
N GLY A 127 6.43 -22.27 16.47
CA GLY A 127 5.57 -21.14 16.12
C GLY A 127 4.20 -21.60 15.65
N ILE A 128 3.81 -21.21 14.42
CA ILE A 128 2.52 -21.62 13.87
C ILE A 128 2.56 -22.95 13.12
N GLY A 129 3.74 -23.50 12.85
CA GLY A 129 3.94 -24.74 12.09
C GLY A 129 3.09 -24.77 10.82
N LEU A 130 3.59 -24.19 9.72
CA LEU A 130 2.84 -24.11 8.45
C LEU A 130 2.62 -25.51 7.84
N SER A 131 1.65 -26.26 8.37
CA SER A 131 1.28 -27.57 7.83
C SER A 131 0.50 -27.41 6.53
N ARG A 132 0.60 -28.41 5.63
CA ARG A 132 -0.19 -28.48 4.38
C ARG A 132 -1.72 -28.44 4.59
N ARG A 133 -2.21 -28.57 5.83
CA ARG A 133 -3.64 -28.59 6.19
C ARG A 133 -4.16 -27.24 6.70
N GLY A 134 -3.34 -26.20 6.67
CA GLY A 134 -3.68 -24.87 7.16
C GLY A 134 -3.35 -24.70 8.64
N ALA A 135 -2.83 -23.53 9.01
CA ALA A 135 -2.63 -23.15 10.41
C ALA A 135 -3.96 -22.65 10.98
N LYS A 136 -4.30 -23.05 12.22
CA LYS A 136 -5.40 -22.40 12.96
C LYS A 136 -4.94 -20.98 13.33
N CYS A 137 -5.43 -19.96 12.62
CA CYS A 137 -5.12 -18.56 12.92
C CYS A 137 -5.76 -18.19 14.27
N ASN A 138 -4.92 -17.96 15.29
CA ASN A 138 -5.31 -17.59 16.65
C ASN A 138 -4.83 -16.17 17.01
N GLY A 139 -4.97 -15.23 16.07
CA GLY A 139 -4.45 -13.86 16.23
C GLY A 139 -2.93 -13.83 16.32
N PHE A 140 -2.39 -13.09 17.30
CA PHE A 140 -0.95 -12.88 17.51
C PHE A 140 -0.33 -13.78 18.60
N THR A 141 -0.95 -14.91 18.92
CA THR A 141 -0.60 -15.69 20.11
C THR A 141 0.83 -16.23 20.04
N ALA A 142 1.23 -16.78 18.89
CA ALA A 142 2.58 -17.31 18.71
C ALA A 142 3.61 -16.17 18.64
N SER A 143 3.28 -15.10 17.92
CA SER A 143 4.17 -13.93 17.81
C SER A 143 4.48 -13.31 19.18
N LYS A 144 3.45 -13.08 20.02
CA LYS A 144 3.64 -12.53 21.38
C LYS A 144 4.57 -13.41 22.21
N LYS A 145 4.28 -14.72 22.26
CA LYS A 145 5.11 -15.70 22.98
C LYS A 145 6.56 -15.66 22.52
N ILE A 146 6.81 -15.62 21.22
CA ILE A 146 8.18 -15.61 20.67
C ILE A 146 8.88 -14.28 21.00
N LEU A 147 8.20 -13.14 20.86
CA LEU A 147 8.76 -11.83 21.21
C LEU A 147 9.07 -11.71 22.70
N ASP A 148 8.22 -12.25 23.57
CA ASP A 148 8.46 -12.36 25.02
C ASP A 148 9.72 -13.18 25.30
N GLN A 149 9.86 -14.36 24.66
CA GLN A 149 11.04 -15.22 24.79
C GLN A 149 12.32 -14.55 24.28
N MET A 150 12.22 -13.66 23.30
CA MET A 150 13.33 -12.87 22.78
C MET A 150 13.66 -11.63 23.63
N GLY A 151 12.92 -11.41 24.73
CA GLY A 151 13.10 -10.27 25.62
C GLY A 151 12.71 -8.93 24.99
N VAL A 152 11.80 -8.93 24.02
CA VAL A 152 11.27 -7.71 23.42
C VAL A 152 10.25 -7.10 24.37
N ILE A 153 10.45 -5.85 24.78
CA ILE A 153 9.54 -5.16 25.69
C ILE A 153 8.17 -4.90 25.05
N GLU A 154 7.12 -4.83 25.87
CA GLU A 154 5.73 -4.69 25.44
C GLU A 154 5.49 -3.48 24.52
N GLU A 155 6.13 -2.35 24.79
CA GLU A 155 6.03 -1.16 23.92
C GLU A 155 6.51 -1.47 22.49
N THR A 156 7.67 -2.11 22.35
CA THR A 156 8.24 -2.49 21.05
C THR A 156 7.38 -3.55 20.36
N GLN A 157 6.80 -4.49 21.12
CA GLN A 157 5.84 -5.45 20.57
C GLN A 157 4.58 -4.76 20.05
N GLY A 158 4.04 -3.78 20.78
CA GLY A 158 2.90 -2.99 20.33
C GLY A 158 3.15 -2.31 18.99
N ARG A 159 4.32 -1.66 18.84
CA ARG A 159 4.75 -1.06 17.56
C ARG A 159 4.91 -2.11 16.45
N PHE A 160 5.43 -3.29 16.77
CA PHE A 160 5.57 -4.40 15.82
C PHE A 160 4.20 -4.85 15.29
N PHE A 161 3.21 -5.02 16.15
CA PHE A 161 1.87 -5.44 15.73
C PHE A 161 1.16 -4.36 14.93
N GLU A 162 1.28 -3.10 15.33
CA GLU A 162 0.71 -1.98 14.57
C GLU A 162 1.34 -1.85 13.16
N LEU A 163 2.67 -2.02 13.04
CA LEU A 163 3.34 -2.12 11.74
C LEU A 163 2.89 -3.36 10.95
N SER A 164 2.72 -4.49 11.62
CA SER A 164 2.26 -5.73 11.00
C SER A 164 0.88 -5.55 10.38
N GLU A 165 -0.08 -4.99 11.12
CA GLU A 165 -1.42 -4.70 10.60
C GLU A 165 -1.38 -3.75 9.40
N TYR A 166 -0.53 -2.71 9.44
CA TYR A 166 -0.33 -1.81 8.31
C TYR A 166 0.19 -2.53 7.07
N TYR A 167 1.06 -3.53 7.24
CA TYR A 167 1.54 -4.40 6.18
C TYR A 167 0.59 -5.57 5.83
N GLY A 168 -0.60 -5.61 6.43
CA GLY A 168 -1.62 -6.64 6.17
C GLY A 168 -1.41 -7.94 6.94
N GLY A 169 -0.66 -7.92 8.03
CA GLY A 169 -0.45 -9.03 8.95
C GLY A 169 -1.37 -8.96 10.17
N TYR A 170 -2.63 -9.39 10.06
CA TYR A 170 -3.61 -9.31 11.15
C TYR A 170 -3.63 -10.56 12.05
N CYS A 171 -2.90 -11.61 11.68
CA CYS A 171 -2.57 -12.72 12.57
C CYS A 171 -1.20 -13.32 12.24
N ASP A 172 -0.75 -14.27 13.06
CA ASP A 172 0.58 -14.89 12.96
C ASP A 172 0.91 -15.42 11.54
N CYS A 173 -0.05 -16.01 10.82
CA CYS A 173 0.21 -16.47 9.46
C CYS A 173 0.33 -15.33 8.44
N GLU A 174 -0.50 -14.30 8.57
CA GLU A 174 -0.45 -13.13 7.69
C GLU A 174 0.78 -12.26 7.96
N ILE A 175 1.31 -12.27 9.19
CA ILE A 175 2.62 -11.69 9.50
C ILE A 175 3.69 -12.34 8.61
N ILE A 176 3.69 -13.67 8.49
CA ILE A 176 4.63 -14.38 7.61
C ILE A 176 4.38 -14.08 6.13
N PHE A 177 3.12 -14.15 5.69
CA PHE A 177 2.80 -14.06 4.26
C PHE A 177 2.83 -12.64 3.69
N ASN A 178 2.40 -11.65 4.48
CA ASN A 178 2.18 -10.28 4.01
C ASN A 178 3.20 -9.30 4.61
N ALA A 179 3.46 -9.37 5.92
CA ALA A 179 4.27 -8.37 6.61
C ALA A 179 5.78 -8.65 6.56
N LYS A 180 6.21 -9.92 6.56
CA LYS A 180 7.62 -10.34 6.66
C LYS A 180 8.52 -9.64 5.64
N SER A 181 8.13 -9.64 4.35
CA SER A 181 8.93 -9.01 3.31
C SER A 181 9.11 -7.52 3.55
N ARG A 182 8.06 -6.81 3.99
CA ARG A 182 8.12 -5.37 4.31
C ARG A 182 9.02 -5.06 5.49
N PHE A 183 9.04 -5.91 6.51
CA PHE A 183 9.99 -5.75 7.61
C PHE A 183 11.45 -5.91 7.17
N LEU A 184 11.73 -6.87 6.27
CA LEU A 184 13.09 -7.20 5.83
C LEU A 184 13.61 -6.39 4.64
N GLU A 185 12.73 -5.83 3.80
CA GLU A 185 13.10 -5.06 2.61
C GLU A 185 13.70 -3.70 2.96
N ASP A 186 13.09 -2.94 3.87
CA ASP A 186 13.58 -1.60 4.21
C ASP A 186 14.53 -1.56 5.42
N GLY A 187 15.15 -2.70 5.70
CA GLY A 187 16.34 -2.82 6.55
C GLY A 187 17.67 -2.77 5.77
N LYS A 188 17.60 -2.69 4.43
CA LYS A 188 18.74 -2.51 3.50
C LYS A 188 18.85 -1.07 3.05
#